data_AF-A0A355DLU9-F1
#
_entry.id   AF-A0A355DLU9-F1
#
_cell.length_a   1.000
_cell.length_b   1.000
_cell.length_c   1.000
_cell.angle_alpha   90.00
_cell.angle_beta   90.00
_cell.angle_gamma   90.00
#
_symmetry.space_group_name_H-M   'P 1'
#
loop_
_entity.id
_entity.type
_entity.pdbx_description
1 polymer ?
#
loop_
_entity_poly.entity_id
_entity_poly.type
_entity_poly.pdbx_seq_one_letter_code
_entity_poly.pdbx_strand_id
1 'polypeptide(L)' 'MADADYGYVGKQAGYISLYRGREEIKKVPESQGVEELINLIKADGCWVDP' A
#
# COMPACT_ATOMS: atom_id res chain seq x y z
N MET A 1 -3.38 -11.75 -1.85
CA MET A 1 -2.03 -11.17 -1.83
C MET A 1 -0.98 -12.12 -2.43
N ALA A 2 -1.34 -13.03 -3.34
CA ALA A 2 -0.38 -13.98 -3.91
C ALA A 2 0.32 -13.42 -5.18
N ASP A 3 -0.36 -12.54 -5.93
CA ASP A 3 0.08 -12.10 -7.26
C ASP A 3 -0.04 -10.58 -7.49
N ALA A 4 -0.27 -9.80 -6.43
CA ALA A 4 -0.40 -8.35 -6.54
C ALA A 4 0.97 -7.67 -6.36
N ASP A 5 1.31 -6.75 -7.26
CA ASP A 5 2.53 -5.94 -7.15
C ASP A 5 2.46 -4.98 -5.94
N TYR A 6 1.25 -4.55 -5.56
CA TYR A 6 1.01 -3.67 -4.43
C TYR A 6 -0.25 -4.07 -3.67
N GLY A 7 -0.28 -3.80 -2.38
CA GLY A 7 -1.49 -4.02 -1.57
C GLY A 7 -1.40 -3.43 -0.18
N TYR A 8 -2.51 -3.47 0.54
CA TYR A 8 -2.55 -3.17 1.97
C TYR A 8 -3.29 -4.23 2.75
N VAL A 9 -2.86 -4.49 3.99
CA VAL A 9 -3.47 -5.48 4.89
C VAL A 9 -3.69 -4.87 6.27
N GLY A 10 -4.89 -5.03 6.81
CA GLY A 10 -5.18 -4.69 8.20
C GLY A 10 -4.45 -5.63 9.15
N LYS A 11 -3.52 -5.10 9.95
CA LYS A 11 -2.79 -5.86 10.98
C LYS A 11 -3.17 -5.49 12.42
N GLN A 12 -3.70 -4.29 12.62
CA GLN A 12 -4.08 -3.74 13.91
C GLN A 12 -5.28 -2.82 13.72
N ALA A 13 -6.19 -2.76 14.69
CA ALA A 13 -7.31 -1.82 14.65
C ALA A 13 -6.81 -0.39 14.37
N GLY A 14 -7.36 0.24 13.32
CA GLY A 14 -7.04 1.59 12.88
C GLY A 14 -5.76 1.73 12.04
N TYR A 15 -5.04 0.64 11.76
CA TYR A 15 -3.81 0.68 10.97
C TYR A 15 -3.73 -0.44 9.93
N ILE A 16 -3.14 -0.10 8.79
CA ILE A 16 -2.84 -1.05 7.72
C ILE A 16 -1.34 -1.03 7.41
N SER A 17 -0.83 -2.18 6.98
CA SER A 17 0.51 -2.30 6.41
C SER A 17 0.41 -2.30 4.89
N LEU A 18 1.20 -1.46 4.23
CA LEU A 18 1.36 -1.42 2.78
C LEU A 18 2.46 -2.37 2.34
N TYR A 19 2.26 -3.01 1.21
CA TYR A 19 3.14 -4.03 0.65
C TYR A 19 3.51 -3.71 -0.79
N ARG A 20 4.76 -4.03 -1.14
CA ARG A 20 5.23 -4.20 -2.52
C ARG A 20 5.53 -5.68 -2.72
N GLY A 21 4.71 -6.36 -3.50
CA GLY A 21 4.70 -7.82 -3.58
C GLY A 21 4.51 -8.45 -2.21
N ARG A 22 5.58 -9.08 -1.69
CA ARG A 22 5.60 -9.73 -0.37
C ARG A 22 6.32 -8.90 0.71
N GLU A 23 6.96 -7.80 0.34
CA GLU A 23 7.71 -6.94 1.26
C GLU A 23 6.79 -5.90 1.90
N GLU A 24 6.82 -5.81 3.23
CA GLU A 24 6.10 -4.77 3.97
C GLU A 24 6.91 -3.47 3.94
N ILE A 25 6.34 -2.42 3.36
CA ILE A 25 7.04 -1.15 3.13
C ILE A 25 6.80 -0.18 4.27
N LYS A 26 5.55 0.00 4.71
CA LYS A 26 5.20 0.92 5.79
C LYS A 26 3.84 0.60 6.42
N LYS A 27 3.67 1.00 7.68
CA LYS A 27 2.39 0.97 8.40
C LYS A 27 1.82 2.37 8.49
N VAL A 28 0.54 2.54 8.14
CA VAL A 28 -0.15 3.83 8.08
C VAL A 28 -1.52 3.75 8.76
N PRO A 29 -2.10 4.87 9.22
CA PRO A 29 -3.50 4.91 9.64
C PRO A 29 -4.41 4.43 8.50
N GLU A 30 -5.44 3.64 8.83
CA GLU A 30 -6.38 3.10 7.84
C GLU A 30 -7.01 4.22 6.99
N SER A 31 -7.30 5.37 7.59
CA SER A 31 -7.86 6.55 6.91
C SER A 31 -6.96 7.14 5.82
N GLN A 32 -5.65 6.90 5.88
CA GLN A 32 -4.67 7.36 4.89
C GLN A 32 -4.24 6.25 3.92
N GLY A 33 -4.78 5.04 4.10
CA GLY A 33 -4.29 3.85 3.42
C GLY A 33 -4.28 3.91 1.91
N VAL A 34 -5.36 4.42 1.32
CA VAL A 34 -5.52 4.53 -0.13
C VAL A 34 -4.55 5.57 -0.71
N GLU A 35 -4.50 6.76 -0.10
CA GLU A 35 -3.57 7.82 -0.52
C GLU A 35 -2.12 7.34 -0.47
N GLU A 36 -1.75 6.70 0.63
CA GLU A 36 -0.38 6.23 0.83
C GLU A 36 0.00 5.05 -0.06
N LEU A 37 -0.97 4.20 -0.45
CA LEU A 37 -0.78 3.18 -1.48
C LEU A 37 -0.57 3.82 -2.85
N ILE A 38 -1.36 4.82 -3.22
CA ILE A 38 -1.19 5.56 -4.48
C ILE A 38 0.19 6.23 -4.51
N ASN A 39 0.60 6.86 -3.41
CA ASN A 39 1.92 7.48 -3.28
C ASN A 39 3.06 6.46 -3.44
N LEU A 40 2.90 5.25 -2.89
CA LEU A 40 3.86 4.16 -3.06
C LEU A 40 3.99 3.77 -4.54
N ILE A 41 2.87 3.56 -5.22
CA ILE A 41 2.84 3.19 -6.65
C ILE A 41 3.42 4.32 -7.52
N LYS A 42 3.12 5.59 -7.19
CA LYS A 42 3.67 6.78 -7.85
C LYS A 42 5.18 6.90 -7.64
N ALA A 43 5.68 6.65 -6.44
CA ALA A 43 7.11 6.69 -6.14
C ALA A 43 7.91 5.68 -6.97
N ASP A 44 7.28 4.56 -7.33
CA ASP A 44 7.86 3.54 -8.20
C ASP A 44 7.70 3.84 -9.70
N GLY A 45 7.05 4.96 -10.07
CA GLY A 45 6.77 5.31 -11.45
C GLY A 45 5.78 4.36 -12.14
N CYS A 46 5.11 3.48 -11.38
CA CYS A 46 4.14 2.51 -11.88
C CYS A 46 2.71 3.08 -11.94
N TRP A 47 2.50 4.31 -11.47
CA TRP A 47 1.20 4.96 -11.52
C TRP A 47 0.94 5.51 -12.91
N VAL A 48 -0.16 5.08 -13.51
CA VAL A 48 -0.69 5.65 -14.74
C VAL A 48 -1.90 6.50 -14.34
N ASP A 49 -1.86 7.80 -14.64
CA ASP A 49 -3.03 8.65 -14.41
C ASP A 49 -4.23 8.13 -15.22
N PRO A 50 -5.42 7.98 -14.60
CA PRO A 50 -6.59 7.37 -15.21
C PRO A 50 -7.24 8.21 -16.32
#